data_AF-A0A936B8V5-F1
#
_entry.id   AF-A0A936B8V5-F1
#
_cell.length_a   1.000
_cell.length_b   1.000
_cell.length_c   1.000
_cell.angle_alpha   90.00
_cell.angle_beta   90.00
_cell.angle_gamma   90.00
#
_symmetry.space_group_name_H-M   'P 1'
#
loop_
_entity.id
_entity.type
_entity.pdbx_description
1 polymer ?
#
loop_
_entity_poly.entity_id
_entity_poly.type
_entity_poly.pdbx_seq_one_letter_code
_entity_poly.pdbx_strand_id
1 'polypeptide(L)'
;MAGGGGQLDVAASLSATATAEQALLLTLDRDQDGLPNAEELALGTDPDNPDSDGDGLDDGYEGRIPCLNPLEADVDGDGILDGEDDDPCTAALSPYQAQITDIRLVRIQSAPTGDDGYGYGEDPLDAPPPASEPEEVVRYEIAFTTTGFTPQPPSVADSHHVHFYFNSLGEDEAGLPGGGPWSLYAGGSPYVDPNNTPLARPEGATQLCVVVANANHTLVRNTSQCFDLPAPDAIPEESRVPGWGEWSAVAPALICTVEG
;
A
#
# COMPACT_ATOMS: atom_id res chain seq x y z
N MET A 1 41.17 -73.22 -18.18
CA MET A 1 41.75 -72.90 -16.87
C MET A 1 41.45 -71.43 -16.60
N ALA A 2 40.95 -71.16 -15.39
CA ALA A 2 40.55 -69.89 -14.76
C ALA A 2 41.24 -68.61 -15.28
N GLY A 3 40.68 -67.41 -15.20
CA GLY A 3 39.55 -66.87 -14.44
C GLY A 3 39.64 -65.35 -14.57
N GLY A 4 38.52 -64.63 -14.52
CA GLY A 4 38.30 -63.68 -13.42
C GLY A 4 37.98 -62.31 -13.99
N GLY A 5 36.81 -61.79 -13.62
CA GLY A 5 36.30 -60.49 -14.07
C GLY A 5 36.99 -59.31 -13.40
N GLY A 6 36.72 -58.14 -13.98
CA GLY A 6 37.08 -56.83 -13.46
C GLY A 6 36.17 -55.81 -14.13
N GLN A 7 34.94 -55.72 -13.61
CA GLN A 7 34.01 -54.65 -13.93
C GLN A 7 34.63 -53.35 -13.39
N LEU A 8 34.93 -52.41 -14.28
CA LEU A 8 35.39 -51.08 -13.90
C LEU A 8 34.16 -50.30 -13.43
N ASP A 9 33.88 -50.38 -12.13
CA ASP A 9 32.90 -49.50 -11.51
C ASP A 9 33.49 -48.08 -11.46
N VAL A 10 33.00 -47.24 -12.37
CA VAL A 10 33.23 -45.80 -12.37
C VAL A 10 32.26 -45.19 -11.35
N ALA A 11 32.52 -45.38 -10.06
CA ALA A 11 31.74 -44.73 -9.02
C ALA A 11 32.60 -44.49 -7.77
N ALA A 12 32.50 -43.27 -7.25
CA ALA A 12 32.94 -42.83 -5.94
C ALA A 12 34.46 -42.66 -5.73
N SER A 13 34.98 -41.52 -6.19
CA SER A 13 35.98 -40.79 -5.42
C SER A 13 35.39 -39.44 -5.02
N LEU A 14 34.42 -39.47 -4.11
CA LEU A 14 34.16 -38.34 -3.21
C LEU A 14 35.00 -38.63 -1.96
N SER A 15 36.02 -37.82 -1.74
CA SER A 15 36.99 -38.00 -0.68
C SER A 15 36.30 -38.03 0.69
N ALA A 16 36.56 -39.07 1.48
CA ALA A 16 36.13 -39.18 2.88
C ALA A 16 36.69 -38.07 3.79
N THR A 17 37.57 -37.19 3.28
CA THR A 17 38.04 -35.99 3.97
C THR A 17 37.07 -34.81 3.86
N ALA A 18 36.23 -34.76 2.81
CA ALA A 18 35.30 -33.66 2.61
C ALA A 18 34.25 -33.59 3.74
N THR A 19 33.87 -34.71 4.34
CA THR A 19 32.85 -34.76 5.40
C THR A 19 33.33 -34.27 6.76
N ALA A 20 34.62 -34.41 7.09
CA ALA A 20 35.14 -33.98 8.39
C ALA A 20 35.42 -32.47 8.42
N GLU A 21 35.97 -31.92 7.34
CA GLU A 21 36.17 -30.47 7.21
C GLU A 21 34.84 -29.72 7.08
N GLN A 22 33.87 -30.26 6.32
CA GLN A 22 32.54 -29.67 6.23
C GLN A 22 31.77 -29.76 7.56
N ALA A 23 31.90 -30.85 8.31
CA ALA A 23 31.29 -30.95 9.63
C ALA A 23 31.87 -29.94 10.63
N LEU A 24 33.17 -29.61 10.52
CA LEU A 24 33.78 -28.58 11.35
C LEU A 24 33.29 -27.17 10.98
N LEU A 25 33.12 -26.89 9.69
CA LEU A 25 32.57 -25.61 9.21
C LEU A 25 31.16 -25.38 9.74
N LEU A 26 30.33 -26.42 9.81
CA LEU A 26 28.97 -26.33 10.36
C LEU A 26 28.93 -26.01 11.86
N THR A 27 30.00 -26.30 12.60
CA THR A 27 30.09 -26.01 14.04
C THR A 27 30.77 -24.68 14.37
N LEU A 28 31.31 -24.01 13.35
CA LEU A 28 31.90 -22.69 13.51
C LEU A 28 30.80 -21.63 13.46
N ASP A 29 31.07 -20.50 14.09
CA ASP A 29 30.33 -19.23 14.00
C ASP A 29 31.30 -18.28 13.29
N ARG A 30 31.05 -18.02 12.01
CA ARG A 30 32.08 -17.50 11.09
C ARG A 30 32.10 -15.98 11.05
N ASP A 31 30.94 -15.34 11.14
CA ASP A 31 30.77 -13.90 11.26
C ASP A 31 30.73 -13.41 12.71
N GLN A 32 30.63 -14.31 13.69
CA GLN A 32 30.78 -14.05 15.13
C GLN A 32 29.61 -13.29 15.74
N ASP A 33 28.40 -13.54 15.25
CA ASP A 33 27.15 -12.96 15.72
C ASP A 33 26.54 -13.77 16.91
N GLY A 34 27.05 -14.99 17.14
CA GLY A 34 26.62 -15.89 18.20
C GLY A 34 25.66 -17.00 17.75
N LEU A 35 25.48 -17.21 16.44
CA LEU A 35 24.88 -18.39 15.83
C LEU A 35 25.93 -19.23 15.11
N PRO A 36 25.95 -20.56 15.30
CA PRO A 36 26.78 -21.42 14.47
C PRO A 36 26.24 -21.51 13.04
N ASN A 37 27.12 -21.64 12.05
CA ASN A 37 26.80 -21.79 10.63
C ASN A 37 25.72 -22.87 10.34
N ALA A 38 25.66 -23.96 11.12
CA ALA A 38 24.62 -24.97 10.97
C ALA A 38 23.22 -24.48 11.36
N GLU A 39 23.14 -23.63 12.38
CA GLU A 39 21.91 -23.03 12.87
C GLU A 39 21.46 -21.92 11.92
N GLU A 40 22.38 -21.09 11.46
CA GLU A 40 22.12 -20.09 10.43
C GLU A 40 21.58 -20.70 9.14
N LEU A 41 22.24 -21.75 8.62
CA LEU A 41 21.73 -22.51 7.46
C LEU A 41 20.36 -23.15 7.71
N ALA A 42 20.01 -23.44 8.96
CA ALA A 42 18.70 -24.00 9.32
C ALA A 42 17.62 -22.91 9.44
N LEU A 43 17.99 -21.69 9.83
CA LEU A 43 17.14 -20.51 9.89
C LEU A 43 16.98 -19.84 8.52
N GLY A 44 17.95 -20.03 7.63
CA GLY A 44 17.99 -19.42 6.30
C GLY A 44 18.81 -18.13 6.23
N THR A 45 19.53 -17.78 7.29
CA THR A 45 20.46 -16.65 7.37
C THR A 45 21.81 -16.98 6.70
N ASP A 46 22.65 -15.96 6.47
CA ASP A 46 23.92 -16.09 5.74
C ASP A 46 25.12 -16.24 6.71
N PRO A 47 25.79 -17.41 6.78
CA PRO A 47 26.92 -17.67 7.70
C PRO A 47 28.20 -16.84 7.49
N ASP A 48 28.15 -15.84 6.63
CA ASP A 48 29.23 -14.91 6.33
C ASP A 48 28.80 -13.45 6.59
N ASN A 49 27.59 -13.23 7.13
CA ASN A 49 26.97 -11.93 7.33
C ASN A 49 26.18 -11.90 8.65
N PRO A 50 26.64 -11.16 9.67
CA PRO A 50 26.03 -11.20 10.99
C PRO A 50 24.62 -10.58 11.07
N ASP A 51 24.16 -9.88 10.03
CA ASP A 51 22.89 -9.13 9.94
C ASP A 51 22.27 -9.41 8.56
N SER A 52 21.48 -10.49 8.46
CA SER A 52 21.05 -11.07 7.18
C SER A 52 19.99 -10.26 6.45
N ASP A 53 19.15 -9.51 7.16
CA ASP A 53 18.13 -8.64 6.57
C ASP A 53 18.53 -7.16 6.51
N GLY A 54 19.62 -6.78 7.18
CA GLY A 54 20.28 -5.48 7.06
C GLY A 54 19.61 -4.40 7.90
N ASP A 55 18.99 -4.77 9.02
CA ASP A 55 18.19 -3.87 9.86
C ASP A 55 18.99 -3.24 11.02
N GLY A 56 20.20 -3.76 11.26
CA GLY A 56 21.13 -3.30 12.29
C GLY A 56 21.15 -4.16 13.56
N LEU A 57 20.38 -5.24 13.65
CA LEU A 57 20.50 -6.30 14.64
C LEU A 57 21.29 -7.49 14.09
N ASP A 58 22.00 -8.16 14.98
CA ASP A 58 22.72 -9.38 14.61
C ASP A 58 21.73 -10.57 14.60
N ASP A 59 21.81 -11.48 13.62
CA ASP A 59 20.91 -12.63 13.47
C ASP A 59 20.84 -13.46 14.77
N GLY A 60 21.99 -13.62 15.43
CA GLY A 60 22.12 -14.34 16.70
C GLY A 60 21.57 -13.62 17.92
N TYR A 61 21.37 -12.31 17.85
CA TYR A 61 20.56 -11.59 18.83
C TYR A 61 19.07 -11.87 18.60
N GLU A 62 18.60 -11.70 17.38
CA GLU A 62 17.19 -11.88 17.00
C GLU A 62 16.70 -13.30 17.23
N GLY A 63 17.49 -14.31 16.84
CA GLY A 63 17.16 -15.73 17.04
C GLY A 63 16.94 -16.14 18.50
N ARG A 64 17.31 -15.30 19.47
CA ARG A 64 17.08 -15.52 20.91
C ARG A 64 15.83 -14.81 21.44
N ILE A 65 15.23 -13.91 20.67
CA ILE A 65 14.05 -13.13 21.04
C ILE A 65 12.83 -13.69 20.31
N PRO A 66 11.83 -14.26 21.01
CA PRO A 66 10.73 -14.98 20.36
C PRO A 66 9.86 -14.19 19.38
N CYS A 67 9.93 -12.85 19.38
CA CYS A 67 9.16 -11.99 18.50
C CYS A 67 9.95 -11.47 17.29
N LEU A 68 11.29 -11.53 17.30
CA LEU A 68 12.11 -11.08 16.17
C LEU A 68 12.33 -12.21 15.16
N ASN A 69 12.76 -11.86 13.95
CA ASN A 69 13.02 -12.79 12.87
C ASN A 69 14.20 -12.27 12.02
N PRO A 70 15.35 -12.97 11.99
CA PRO A 70 16.59 -12.50 11.35
C PRO A 70 16.58 -12.46 9.82
N LEU A 71 15.38 -12.47 9.23
CA LEU A 71 15.12 -12.42 7.80
C LEU A 71 14.03 -11.38 7.48
N GLU A 72 13.65 -10.56 8.46
CA GLU A 72 12.56 -9.61 8.42
C GLU A 72 12.93 -8.35 9.21
N ALA A 73 13.45 -7.36 8.49
CA ALA A 73 14.03 -6.12 9.03
C ALA A 73 13.07 -5.18 9.81
N ASP A 74 11.81 -5.55 9.97
CA ASP A 74 10.73 -4.78 10.61
C ASP A 74 9.61 -5.77 10.97
N VAL A 75 9.74 -6.44 12.11
CA VAL A 75 8.93 -7.63 12.42
C VAL A 75 7.49 -7.31 12.83
N ASP A 76 7.24 -6.08 13.30
CA ASP A 76 5.90 -5.61 13.64
C ASP A 76 5.24 -4.75 12.56
N GLY A 77 6.00 -4.41 11.51
CA GLY A 77 5.55 -3.74 10.31
C GLY A 77 5.33 -2.25 10.46
N ASP A 78 5.88 -1.61 11.51
CA ASP A 78 5.73 -0.17 11.76
C ASP A 78 6.69 0.73 11.00
N GLY A 79 7.51 0.13 10.16
CA GLY A 79 8.44 0.79 9.26
C GLY A 79 9.57 1.53 9.97
N ILE A 80 9.74 1.31 11.28
CA ILE A 80 11.01 1.48 11.98
C ILE A 80 11.69 0.11 11.94
N LEU A 81 12.97 0.08 11.55
CA LEU A 81 13.72 -1.18 11.52
C LEU A 81 13.91 -1.69 12.96
N ASP A 82 13.94 -3.00 13.19
CA ASP A 82 14.00 -3.52 14.56
C ASP A 82 15.27 -3.04 15.28
N GLY A 83 16.38 -2.84 14.55
CA GLY A 83 17.62 -2.24 15.04
C GLY A 83 17.55 -0.75 15.42
N GLU A 84 16.54 -0.02 14.94
CA GLU A 84 16.27 1.38 15.26
C GLU A 84 15.09 1.58 16.24
N ASP A 85 14.35 0.52 16.56
CA ASP A 85 13.17 0.56 17.43
C ASP A 85 13.48 0.23 18.90
N ASP A 86 12.91 1.01 19.82
CA ASP A 86 12.95 0.76 21.26
C ASP A 86 11.96 -0.36 21.68
N ASP A 87 10.94 -0.67 20.86
CA ASP A 87 9.93 -1.71 21.11
C ASP A 87 9.55 -2.51 19.84
N PRO A 88 10.52 -3.18 19.18
CA PRO A 88 10.38 -3.81 17.85
C PRO A 88 9.34 -4.94 17.76
N CYS A 89 8.82 -5.38 18.90
CA CYS A 89 7.84 -6.45 18.94
C CYS A 89 6.40 -5.94 18.98
N THR A 90 6.20 -4.63 19.01
CA THR A 90 4.87 -4.03 19.01
C THR A 90 4.86 -2.74 18.24
N ALA A 91 4.12 -2.78 17.12
CA ALA A 91 3.95 -1.62 16.27
C ALA A 91 3.72 -0.35 17.08
N ALA A 92 4.67 0.57 17.06
CA ALA A 92 4.54 1.85 17.74
C ALA A 92 3.33 2.54 17.12
N LEU A 93 2.22 2.57 17.87
CA LEU A 93 1.02 3.24 17.40
C LEU A 93 1.35 4.72 17.26
N SER A 94 1.52 5.16 16.02
CA SER A 94 1.65 6.56 15.70
C SER A 94 0.52 7.33 16.42
N PRO A 95 0.82 8.45 17.09
CA PRO A 95 -0.21 9.30 17.65
C PRO A 95 -1.14 9.85 16.56
N TYR A 96 -0.69 9.80 15.30
CA TYR A 96 -1.44 10.17 14.12
C TYR A 96 -2.17 8.95 13.57
N GLN A 97 -3.48 9.05 13.41
CA GLN A 97 -4.29 8.00 12.78
C GLN A 97 -5.27 8.61 11.80
N ALA A 98 -5.60 7.86 10.76
CA ALA A 98 -6.72 8.14 9.88
C ALA A 98 -7.56 6.87 9.73
N GLN A 99 -8.88 7.02 9.78
CA GLN A 99 -9.80 5.90 9.68
C GLN A 99 -10.99 6.30 8.81
N ILE A 100 -11.28 5.48 7.80
CA ILE A 100 -12.52 5.56 7.04
C ILE A 100 -13.66 5.05 7.93
N THR A 101 -14.72 5.84 8.10
CA THR A 101 -15.88 5.52 8.92
C THR A 101 -17.08 5.07 8.10
N ASP A 102 -17.21 5.55 6.86
CA ASP A 102 -18.27 5.15 5.92
C ASP A 102 -17.82 5.32 4.47
N ILE A 103 -18.29 4.44 3.59
CA ILE A 103 -18.18 4.60 2.13
C ILE A 103 -19.53 4.28 1.51
N ARG A 104 -20.09 5.23 0.75
CA ARG A 104 -21.32 5.02 -0.02
C ARG A 104 -21.17 5.44 -1.48
N LEU A 105 -22.00 4.84 -2.34
CA LEU A 105 -22.14 5.27 -3.73
C LEU A 105 -23.22 6.35 -3.83
N VAL A 106 -22.88 7.49 -4.43
CA VAL A 106 -23.80 8.60 -4.69
C VAL A 106 -23.91 8.88 -6.18
N ARG A 107 -25.09 9.32 -6.63
CA ARG A 107 -25.32 9.79 -8.00
C ARG A 107 -25.29 11.31 -8.04
N ILE A 108 -24.57 11.84 -9.01
CA ILE A 108 -24.43 13.28 -9.21
C ILE A 108 -24.77 13.59 -10.65
N GLN A 109 -25.69 14.54 -10.84
CA GLN A 109 -25.91 15.12 -12.15
C GLN A 109 -24.77 16.07 -12.46
N SER A 110 -24.04 15.81 -13.54
CA SER A 110 -23.08 16.78 -14.07
C SER A 110 -23.82 18.06 -14.48
N ALA A 111 -23.15 19.20 -14.34
CA ALA A 111 -23.68 20.44 -14.88
C ALA A 111 -23.76 20.32 -16.42
N PRO A 112 -24.81 20.85 -17.07
CA PRO A 112 -24.87 20.89 -18.52
C PRO A 112 -23.63 21.59 -19.06
N THR A 113 -22.91 20.98 -20.01
CA THR A 113 -21.83 21.69 -20.69
C THR A 113 -22.42 22.52 -21.83
N GLY A 114 -22.32 23.85 -21.69
CA GLY A 114 -22.86 24.82 -22.65
C GLY A 114 -22.68 26.27 -22.19
N ASP A 115 -21.61 26.90 -22.68
CA ASP A 115 -21.36 28.36 -22.83
C ASP A 115 -21.26 29.21 -21.55
N ASP A 116 -20.02 29.54 -21.14
CA ASP A 116 -19.66 30.57 -20.15
C ASP A 116 -19.73 31.97 -20.78
N GLY A 117 -20.97 32.33 -21.14
CA GLY A 117 -21.28 33.41 -22.08
C GLY A 117 -20.39 34.65 -22.04
N TYR A 118 -19.81 34.99 -23.19
CA TYR A 118 -19.76 36.33 -23.76
C TYR A 118 -19.49 36.26 -25.26
N GLY A 119 -20.54 36.38 -26.07
CA GLY A 119 -20.43 36.45 -27.53
C GLY A 119 -21.74 36.80 -28.20
N TYR A 120 -22.28 38.00 -27.94
CA TYR A 120 -23.40 38.53 -28.72
C TYR A 120 -22.90 38.88 -30.14
N GLY A 121 -22.81 37.88 -31.01
CA GLY A 121 -22.87 38.11 -32.44
C GLY A 121 -24.31 38.38 -32.82
N GLU A 122 -24.59 39.54 -33.40
CA GLU A 122 -25.92 39.95 -33.85
C GLU A 122 -26.46 39.18 -35.08
N ASP A 123 -26.01 37.94 -35.30
CA ASP A 123 -26.48 37.06 -36.37
C ASP A 123 -27.52 36.04 -35.84
N PRO A 124 -28.81 36.16 -36.22
CA PRO A 124 -29.86 35.22 -35.83
C PRO A 124 -29.68 33.78 -36.38
N LEU A 125 -28.68 33.53 -37.24
CA LEU A 125 -28.37 32.21 -37.78
C LEU A 125 -27.28 31.46 -36.99
N ASP A 126 -26.65 32.08 -36.00
CA ASP A 126 -25.59 31.50 -35.17
C ASP A 126 -26.13 31.15 -33.77
N ALA A 127 -27.18 30.31 -33.74
CA ALA A 127 -27.71 29.81 -32.48
C ALA A 127 -26.67 28.87 -31.84
N PRO A 128 -26.32 29.05 -30.54
CA PRO A 128 -25.41 28.14 -29.87
C PRO A 128 -25.96 26.70 -29.95
N PRO A 129 -25.10 25.69 -30.05
CA PRO A 129 -25.53 24.30 -30.03
C PRO A 129 -26.38 24.05 -28.77
N PRO A 130 -27.41 23.20 -28.83
CA PRO A 130 -28.20 22.87 -27.65
C PRO A 130 -27.26 22.33 -26.56
N ALA A 131 -27.47 22.79 -25.32
CA ALA A 131 -26.73 22.29 -24.17
C ALA A 131 -26.81 20.76 -24.14
N SER A 132 -25.68 20.12 -23.84
CA SER A 132 -25.65 18.67 -23.62
C SER A 132 -26.58 18.31 -22.45
N GLU A 133 -27.31 17.20 -22.59
CA GLU A 133 -28.10 16.65 -21.49
C GLU A 133 -27.17 16.36 -20.29
N PRO A 134 -27.60 16.63 -19.05
CA PRO A 134 -26.78 16.36 -17.88
C PRO A 134 -26.49 14.86 -17.77
N GLU A 135 -25.21 14.49 -17.80
CA GLU A 135 -24.77 13.12 -17.57
C GLU A 135 -24.85 12.80 -16.07
N GLU A 136 -25.41 11.64 -15.72
CA GLU A 136 -25.42 11.16 -14.35
C GLU A 136 -24.13 10.35 -14.08
N VAL A 137 -23.36 10.78 -13.09
CA VAL A 137 -22.08 10.16 -12.71
C VAL A 137 -22.21 9.55 -11.32
N VAL A 138 -21.75 8.30 -11.15
CA VAL A 138 -21.72 7.61 -9.86
C VAL A 138 -20.39 7.84 -9.17
N ARG A 139 -20.35 8.33 -7.94
CA ARG A 139 -19.11 8.55 -7.18
C ARG A 139 -19.14 7.84 -5.84
N TYR A 140 -17.97 7.56 -5.28
CA TYR A 140 -17.84 7.22 -3.87
C TYR A 140 -17.89 8.49 -3.04
N GLU A 141 -18.69 8.49 -1.99
CA GLU A 141 -18.59 9.45 -0.89
C GLU A 141 -17.99 8.73 0.32
N ILE A 142 -16.91 9.28 0.87
CA ILE A 142 -16.13 8.69 1.94
C ILE A 142 -16.22 9.59 3.16
N ALA A 143 -16.69 9.06 4.28
CA ALA A 143 -16.52 9.69 5.59
C ALA A 143 -15.24 9.14 6.25
N PHE A 144 -14.45 10.01 6.87
CA PHE A 144 -13.28 9.60 7.62
C PHE A 144 -13.00 10.52 8.82
N THR A 145 -12.23 10.01 9.77
CA THR A 145 -11.77 10.71 10.98
C THR A 145 -10.25 10.70 11.05
N THR A 146 -9.66 11.74 11.67
CA THR A 146 -8.23 11.79 12.00
C THR A 146 -8.01 11.97 13.49
N THR A 147 -6.99 11.32 14.04
CA THR A 147 -6.56 11.45 15.45
C THR A 147 -5.15 11.99 15.48
N GLY A 148 -4.85 12.86 16.45
CA GLY A 148 -3.49 13.40 16.66
C GLY A 148 -3.07 14.54 15.72
N PHE A 149 -3.79 14.77 14.63
CA PHE A 149 -3.54 15.88 13.71
C PHE A 149 -4.82 16.40 13.06
N THR A 150 -4.74 17.64 12.57
CA THR A 150 -5.69 18.21 11.61
C THR A 150 -5.03 18.20 10.23
N PRO A 151 -5.64 17.62 9.19
CA PRO A 151 -5.08 17.66 7.85
C PRO A 151 -4.74 19.10 7.42
N GLN A 152 -3.51 19.31 6.95
CA GLN A 152 -3.04 20.60 6.42
C GLN A 152 -2.34 20.39 5.08
N PRO A 153 -2.35 21.41 4.19
CA PRO A 153 -1.66 21.31 2.90
C PRO A 153 -0.16 20.98 3.07
N PRO A 154 0.45 20.19 2.16
CA PRO A 154 1.88 19.86 2.20
C PRO A 154 2.82 21.09 2.22
N SER A 155 2.32 22.26 1.81
CA SER A 155 3.05 23.54 1.90
C SER A 155 3.29 24.03 3.34
N VAL A 156 2.61 23.46 4.34
CA VAL A 156 2.82 23.75 5.75
C VAL A 156 3.90 22.80 6.28
N ALA A 157 4.98 23.35 6.84
CA ALA A 157 6.05 22.55 7.43
C ALA A 157 5.52 21.69 8.59
N ASP A 158 6.04 20.47 8.71
CA ASP A 158 5.65 19.48 9.74
C ASP A 158 4.15 19.17 9.77
N SER A 159 3.45 19.45 8.66
CA SER A 159 2.04 19.08 8.51
C SER A 159 1.87 17.60 8.23
N HIS A 160 0.68 17.12 8.60
CA HIS A 160 0.18 15.81 8.27
C HIS A 160 -1.06 15.96 7.40
N HIS A 161 -1.25 15.03 6.49
CA HIS A 161 -2.43 14.92 5.64
C HIS A 161 -2.71 13.44 5.35
N VAL A 162 -3.71 13.13 4.54
CA VAL A 162 -4.06 11.73 4.24
C VAL A 162 -3.98 11.45 2.76
N HIS A 163 -3.55 10.24 2.42
CA HIS A 163 -3.64 9.67 1.10
C HIS A 163 -4.70 8.57 1.11
N PHE A 164 -5.57 8.56 0.10
CA PHE A 164 -6.45 7.42 -0.16
C PHE A 164 -5.90 6.63 -1.34
N TYR A 165 -5.89 5.31 -1.21
CA TYR A 165 -5.39 4.41 -2.25
C TYR A 165 -6.22 3.12 -2.27
N PHE A 166 -6.25 2.44 -3.42
CA PHE A 166 -6.92 1.15 -3.52
C PHE A 166 -5.96 0.01 -3.15
N ASN A 167 -6.49 -1.07 -2.57
CA ASN A 167 -5.70 -2.27 -2.21
C ASN A 167 -5.14 -3.04 -3.41
N SER A 168 -5.32 -2.53 -4.64
CA SER A 168 -4.56 -2.95 -5.81
C SER A 168 -3.11 -2.43 -5.82
N LEU A 169 -2.76 -1.55 -4.87
CA LEU A 169 -1.41 -1.00 -4.65
C LEU A 169 -0.93 -1.37 -3.25
N GLY A 170 0.39 -1.48 -3.08
CA GLY A 170 1.02 -1.52 -1.77
C GLY A 170 1.01 -0.15 -1.09
N GLU A 171 1.07 -0.12 0.25
CA GLU A 171 1.10 1.12 1.02
C GLU A 171 2.24 2.04 0.56
N ASP A 172 3.46 1.50 0.38
CA ASP A 172 4.63 2.26 -0.09
C ASP A 172 4.41 3.04 -1.38
N GLU A 173 3.59 2.49 -2.29
CA GLU A 173 3.29 3.13 -3.56
C GLU A 173 2.41 4.37 -3.39
N ALA A 174 1.59 4.40 -2.33
CA ALA A 174 0.75 5.55 -1.99
C ALA A 174 1.56 6.75 -1.49
N GLY A 175 2.84 6.58 -1.14
CA GLY A 175 3.75 7.64 -0.69
C GLY A 175 4.60 8.27 -1.79
N LEU A 176 4.56 7.74 -3.01
CA LEU A 176 5.44 8.20 -4.07
C LEU A 176 5.07 9.62 -4.53
N PRO A 177 6.04 10.56 -4.61
CA PRO A 177 5.78 11.90 -5.13
C PRO A 177 5.40 11.82 -6.62
N GLY A 178 4.23 12.33 -6.98
CA GLY A 178 3.71 12.28 -8.35
C GLY A 178 2.21 12.05 -8.41
N GLY A 179 1.71 11.68 -9.60
CA GLY A 179 0.34 11.18 -9.78
C GLY A 179 0.34 9.68 -10.01
N GLY A 180 -0.60 8.97 -9.39
CA GLY A 180 -0.86 7.54 -9.55
C GLY A 180 -2.27 7.17 -9.06
N PRO A 181 -2.61 5.89 -8.82
CA PRO A 181 -3.94 5.48 -8.35
C PRO A 181 -4.19 5.77 -6.85
N TRP A 182 -3.66 6.89 -6.35
CA TRP A 182 -3.94 7.44 -5.02
C TRP A 182 -4.32 8.91 -5.13
N SER A 183 -5.18 9.37 -4.21
CA SER A 183 -5.63 10.77 -4.12
C SER A 183 -5.15 11.38 -2.81
N LEU A 184 -4.60 12.58 -2.91
CA LEU A 184 -4.16 13.38 -1.77
C LEU A 184 -5.31 14.22 -1.22
N TYR A 185 -5.46 14.24 0.11
CA TYR A 185 -6.44 15.07 0.82
C TYR A 185 -5.78 15.81 1.96
N ALA A 186 -5.76 17.15 1.85
CA ALA A 186 -4.97 18.00 2.74
C ALA A 186 -5.67 19.33 3.11
N GLY A 187 -6.97 19.31 3.40
CA GLY A 187 -7.70 20.53 3.79
C GLY A 187 -8.77 20.31 4.86
N GLY A 188 -9.40 21.42 5.27
CA GLY A 188 -10.42 21.43 6.33
C GLY A 188 -11.75 20.83 5.89
N SER A 189 -12.54 20.37 6.86
CA SER A 189 -13.89 19.82 6.63
C SER A 189 -14.92 20.92 6.33
N PRO A 190 -15.84 20.71 5.36
CA PRO A 190 -15.83 19.66 4.34
C PRO A 190 -14.78 19.94 3.25
N TYR A 191 -14.01 18.92 2.84
CA TYR A 191 -13.01 19.06 1.78
C TYR A 191 -13.60 18.62 0.44
N VAL A 192 -13.67 19.54 -0.52
CA VAL A 192 -13.93 19.20 -1.92
C VAL A 192 -12.61 19.36 -2.65
N ASP A 193 -12.13 18.31 -3.33
CA ASP A 193 -10.97 18.43 -4.22
C ASP A 193 -11.25 19.58 -5.21
N PRO A 194 -10.46 20.67 -5.19
CA PRO A 194 -10.69 21.83 -6.05
C PRO A 194 -10.61 21.49 -7.54
N ASN A 195 -9.94 20.39 -7.90
CA ASN A 195 -9.81 19.89 -9.26
C ASN A 195 -10.80 18.77 -9.59
N ASN A 196 -11.58 18.31 -8.60
CA ASN A 196 -12.55 17.23 -8.73
C ASN A 196 -11.96 15.99 -9.43
N THR A 197 -10.68 15.70 -9.19
CA THR A 197 -9.88 14.71 -9.92
C THR A 197 -10.38 13.33 -9.53
N PRO A 198 -11.00 12.59 -10.46
CA PRO A 198 -11.48 11.26 -10.14
C PRO A 198 -10.35 10.30 -9.76
N LEU A 199 -10.44 9.70 -8.57
CA LEU A 199 -9.79 8.42 -8.37
C LEU A 199 -10.69 7.31 -8.93
N ALA A 200 -10.30 6.79 -10.10
CA ALA A 200 -10.99 5.67 -10.71
C ALA A 200 -10.55 4.37 -10.02
N ARG A 201 -11.54 3.57 -9.57
CA ARG A 201 -11.30 2.24 -8.98
C ARG A 201 -10.61 1.33 -10.00
N PRO A 202 -9.39 0.82 -9.71
CA PRO A 202 -8.73 -0.18 -10.55
C PRO A 202 -9.54 -1.48 -10.61
N GLU A 203 -9.41 -2.21 -11.72
CA GLU A 203 -10.04 -3.52 -11.85
C GLU A 203 -9.55 -4.46 -10.74
N GLY A 204 -10.47 -5.13 -10.06
CA GLY A 204 -10.16 -6.07 -8.98
C GLY A 204 -9.90 -5.44 -7.61
N ALA A 205 -9.78 -4.11 -7.48
CA ALA A 205 -9.70 -3.46 -6.18
C ALA A 205 -10.96 -3.74 -5.37
N THR A 206 -10.84 -4.25 -4.14
CA THR A 206 -11.98 -4.58 -3.25
C THR A 206 -12.10 -3.62 -2.08
N GLN A 207 -11.04 -2.90 -1.76
CA GLN A 207 -10.96 -2.01 -0.61
C GLN A 207 -10.40 -0.66 -1.01
N LEU A 208 -10.82 0.36 -0.27
CA LEU A 208 -10.17 1.66 -0.27
C LEU A 208 -9.49 1.84 1.08
N CYS A 209 -8.24 2.25 1.04
CA CYS A 209 -7.42 2.47 2.20
C CYS A 209 -7.15 3.96 2.37
N VAL A 210 -6.96 4.38 3.62
CA VAL A 210 -6.46 5.71 3.99
C VAL A 210 -5.15 5.51 4.72
N VAL A 211 -4.17 6.39 4.54
CA VAL A 211 -2.90 6.41 5.28
C VAL A 211 -2.51 7.85 5.57
N VAL A 212 -1.85 8.10 6.70
CA VAL A 212 -1.35 9.42 7.07
C VAL A 212 -0.01 9.66 6.35
N ALA A 213 0.19 10.87 5.83
CA ALA A 213 1.40 11.29 5.15
C ALA A 213 1.97 12.57 5.78
N ASN A 214 3.29 12.64 5.85
CA ASN A 214 4.04 13.83 6.24
C ASN A 214 4.00 14.89 5.14
N ALA A 215 4.36 16.13 5.45
CA ALA A 215 4.41 17.25 4.49
C ALA A 215 5.24 16.98 3.22
N ASN A 216 6.27 16.11 3.31
CA ASN A 216 7.11 15.69 2.18
C ASN A 216 6.56 14.48 1.41
N HIS A 217 5.33 14.05 1.71
CA HIS A 217 4.63 12.87 1.18
C HIS A 217 5.20 11.51 1.59
N THR A 218 6.23 11.47 2.45
CA THR A 218 6.58 10.20 3.11
C THR A 218 5.40 9.74 3.98
N LEU A 219 5.14 8.45 3.99
CA LEU A 219 4.03 7.89 4.77
C LEU A 219 4.40 7.82 6.24
N VAL A 220 3.43 8.09 7.09
CA VAL A 220 3.48 7.72 8.50
C VAL A 220 3.02 6.27 8.54
N ARG A 221 3.99 5.40 8.77
CA ARG A 221 3.83 3.95 8.80
C ARG A 221 2.79 3.50 9.82
N ASN A 222 2.20 2.33 9.58
CA ASN A 222 1.17 1.72 10.44
C ASN A 222 -0.04 2.60 10.75
N THR A 223 -0.28 3.61 9.92
CA THR A 223 -1.50 4.42 9.96
C THR A 223 -2.51 4.00 8.91
N SER A 224 -2.17 3.01 8.08
CA SER A 224 -3.07 2.61 7.01
C SER A 224 -4.25 1.80 7.51
N GLN A 225 -5.45 2.21 7.11
CA GLN A 225 -6.67 1.46 7.34
C GLN A 225 -7.49 1.32 6.08
N CYS A 226 -7.88 0.08 5.78
CA CYS A 226 -8.69 -0.26 4.62
C CYS A 226 -10.15 -0.50 5.01
N PHE A 227 -11.04 -0.10 4.11
CA PHE A 227 -12.48 -0.27 4.23
C PHE A 227 -13.01 -0.94 2.96
N ASP A 228 -13.92 -1.89 3.13
CA ASP A 228 -14.52 -2.62 2.02
C ASP A 228 -15.35 -1.69 1.13
N LEU A 229 -15.05 -1.69 -0.16
CA LEU A 229 -15.81 -0.91 -1.12
C LEU A 229 -17.19 -1.54 -1.31
N PRO A 230 -18.27 -0.74 -1.31
CA PRO A 230 -19.57 -1.27 -1.64
C PRO A 230 -19.55 -1.86 -3.05
N ALA A 231 -20.27 -2.97 -3.20
CA ALA A 231 -20.43 -3.62 -4.48
C ALA A 231 -21.04 -2.61 -5.46
N PRO A 232 -20.59 -2.58 -6.72
CA PRO A 232 -21.02 -1.52 -7.63
C PRO A 232 -22.54 -1.54 -7.96
N ASP A 233 -23.21 -2.65 -7.72
CA ASP A 233 -24.67 -2.85 -7.83
C ASP A 233 -25.44 -2.41 -6.57
N ALA A 234 -24.76 -2.05 -5.47
CA ALA A 234 -25.37 -1.58 -4.22
C ALA A 234 -26.03 -0.19 -4.33
N ILE A 235 -26.02 0.45 -5.50
CA ILE A 235 -26.72 1.72 -5.74
C ILE A 235 -28.23 1.48 -5.59
N PRO A 236 -28.96 2.29 -4.77
CA PRO A 236 -30.40 2.13 -4.56
C PRO A 236 -31.18 2.03 -5.88
N GLU A 237 -32.15 1.10 -5.96
CA GLU A 237 -32.93 0.88 -7.19
C GLU A 237 -33.66 2.13 -7.67
N GLU A 238 -34.16 2.95 -6.74
CA GLU A 238 -34.81 4.24 -7.01
C GLU A 238 -33.88 5.25 -7.67
N SER A 239 -32.57 5.05 -7.57
CA SER A 239 -31.56 5.86 -8.26
C SER A 239 -31.18 5.27 -9.63
N ARG A 240 -31.65 4.08 -10.01
CA ARG A 240 -31.32 3.46 -11.31
C ARG A 240 -32.20 4.05 -12.42
N VAL A 241 -31.60 4.67 -13.42
CA VAL A 241 -32.34 5.26 -14.57
C VAL A 241 -32.88 4.15 -15.48
N PRO A 242 -34.20 4.01 -15.66
CA PRO A 242 -34.78 2.97 -16.52
C PRO A 242 -34.44 3.21 -18.00
N GLY A 243 -33.87 2.21 -18.68
CA GLY A 243 -33.62 2.22 -20.13
C GLY A 243 -32.14 2.27 -20.55
N TRP A 244 -31.22 2.46 -19.61
CA TRP A 244 -29.78 2.35 -19.83
C TRP A 244 -29.34 0.96 -19.35
N GLY A 245 -29.33 -0.02 -20.26
CA GLY A 245 -29.06 -1.43 -19.97
C GLY A 245 -27.72 -1.68 -19.25
N GLU A 246 -27.66 -2.80 -18.53
CA GLU A 246 -26.50 -3.42 -17.86
C GLU A 246 -25.18 -2.64 -17.99
N TRP A 247 -24.95 -1.67 -17.09
CA TRP A 247 -23.64 -1.04 -16.99
C TRP A 247 -22.76 -1.84 -16.03
N SER A 248 -21.60 -2.26 -16.54
CA SER A 248 -20.40 -2.45 -15.73
C SER A 248 -20.19 -1.16 -14.96
N ALA A 249 -20.41 -1.21 -13.66
CA ALA A 249 -20.41 -0.02 -12.83
C ALA A 249 -18.99 0.56 -12.73
N VAL A 250 -18.73 1.56 -13.57
CA VAL A 250 -17.54 2.39 -13.47
C VAL A 250 -17.90 3.52 -12.52
N ALA A 251 -17.47 3.45 -11.26
CA ALA A 251 -17.61 4.54 -10.29
C ALA A 251 -16.43 5.50 -10.48
N PRO A 252 -16.55 6.63 -11.23
CA PRO A 252 -15.39 7.37 -11.68
C PRO A 252 -15.19 8.62 -10.81
N ALA A 253 -15.04 8.45 -9.48
CA ALA A 253 -14.36 9.39 -8.56
C ALA A 253 -14.68 9.14 -7.08
N LEU A 254 -13.85 9.73 -6.22
CA LEU A 254 -14.04 9.89 -4.77
C LEU A 254 -14.50 11.32 -4.44
N ILE A 255 -15.37 11.44 -3.43
CA ILE A 255 -15.73 12.66 -2.71
C ILE A 255 -15.45 12.35 -1.25
N CYS A 256 -14.64 13.16 -0.58
CA CYS A 256 -14.33 12.94 0.83
C CYS A 256 -15.03 13.96 1.70
N THR A 257 -15.63 13.49 2.79
CA THR A 257 -16.19 14.28 3.87
C THR A 257 -15.47 13.89 5.16
N VAL A 258 -15.12 14.88 5.97
CA VAL A 258 -14.51 14.63 7.29
C VAL A 258 -15.63 14.80 8.31
N GLU A 259 -15.95 13.74 9.05
CA GLU A 259 -16.83 13.84 10.21
C GLU A 259 -15.99 14.34 11.40
N GLY A 260 -16.42 15.46 12.00
CA GLY A 260 -15.74 16.13 13.10
C GLY A 260 -16.32 15.78 14.47
#